data_AF-A0A3Q8TSK7-F1
#
_entry.id   AF-A0A3Q8TSK7-F1
#
_cell.length_a   1.000
_cell.length_b   1.000
_cell.length_c   1.000
_cell.angle_alpha   90.00
_cell.angle_beta   90.00
_cell.angle_gamma   90.00
#
_symmetry.space_group_name_H-M   'P 1'
#
loop_
_entity.id
_entity.type
_entity.pdbx_description
1 polymer ?
#
loop_
_entity_poly.entity_id
_entity_poly.type
_entity_poly.pdbx_seq_one_letter_code
_entity_poly.pdbx_strand_id
1 'polypeptide(L)' 'MTSNQHCPACGAANQCGLANPASATQGCWCFAVSIDPAIIEALPAELRNQACLCPQCAKVDEQLKAAQSPAIR' A
#
# COMPACT_ATOMS: atom_id res chain seq x y z
N MET A 1 -20.04 -1.76 -0.60
CA MET A 1 -19.18 -0.61 -0.91
C MET A 1 -17.85 -0.85 -0.21
N THR A 2 -16.82 -1.30 -0.91
CA THR A 2 -15.48 -1.47 -0.33
C THR A 2 -14.92 -0.08 -0.02
N SER A 3 -14.73 0.23 1.26
CA SER A 3 -14.11 1.47 1.68
C SER A 3 -12.67 1.50 1.14
N ASN A 4 -12.28 2.55 0.40
CA ASN A 4 -10.94 2.72 -0.21
C ASN A 4 -9.79 2.84 0.82
N GLN A 5 -10.09 2.58 2.10
CA GLN A 5 -9.18 2.58 3.24
C GLN A 5 -8.79 1.15 3.65
N HIS A 6 -9.39 0.11 3.05
CA HIS A 6 -9.13 -1.30 3.37
C HIS A 6 -8.50 -2.03 2.19
N CYS A 7 -7.59 -2.95 2.51
CA CYS A 7 -6.90 -3.79 1.56
C CYS A 7 -7.88 -4.83 1.00
N PRO A 8 -8.03 -4.95 -0.33
CA PRO A 8 -8.96 -5.90 -0.92
C PRO A 8 -8.53 -7.37 -0.75
N ALA A 9 -7.24 -7.62 -0.50
CA ALA A 9 -6.70 -8.96 -0.35
C ALA A 9 -6.93 -9.57 1.05
N CYS A 10 -6.91 -8.74 2.10
CA CYS A 10 -6.96 -9.23 3.49
C CYS A 10 -7.96 -8.51 4.40
N GLY A 11 -8.60 -7.43 3.94
CA GLY A 11 -9.55 -6.63 4.71
C GLY A 11 -8.96 -5.69 5.75
N ALA A 12 -7.65 -5.77 6.04
CA ALA A 12 -6.97 -4.84 6.96
C ALA A 12 -6.86 -3.41 6.39
N ALA A 13 -6.49 -2.43 7.21
CA ALA A 13 -6.22 -1.08 6.73
C ALA A 13 -5.12 -1.08 5.65
N ASN A 14 -5.36 -0.41 4.51
CA ASN A 14 -4.38 -0.33 3.42
C ASN A 14 -3.27 0.69 3.68
N GLN A 15 -3.43 1.52 4.72
CA GLN A 15 -2.49 2.58 5.11
C GLN A 15 -2.25 3.59 3.96
N CYS A 16 -3.22 3.75 3.06
CA CYS A 16 -3.10 4.68 1.95
C CYS A 16 -3.21 6.13 2.44
N GLY A 17 -2.10 6.87 2.38
CA GLY A 17 -2.07 8.29 2.78
C GLY A 17 -3.01 9.17 1.96
N LEU A 18 -3.30 8.79 0.71
CA LEU A 18 -4.21 9.53 -0.18
C LEU A 18 -5.69 9.21 0.05
N ALA A 19 -6.01 8.05 0.63
CA ALA A 19 -7.39 7.68 0.94
C ALA A 19 -7.94 8.44 2.16
N ASN A 20 -7.05 8.99 3.00
CA ASN A 20 -7.38 9.81 4.15
C ASN A 20 -7.07 11.30 3.88
N PRO A 21 -8.08 12.19 3.84
CA PRO A 21 -7.88 13.61 3.63
C PRO A 21 -6.87 14.27 4.59
N ALA A 22 -6.78 13.78 5.83
CA ALA A 22 -5.86 14.31 6.83
C ALA A 22 -4.38 14.03 6.51
N SER A 23 -4.08 12.99 5.74
CA SER A 23 -2.71 12.59 5.37
C SER A 23 -2.40 12.76 3.88
N ALA A 24 -3.35 13.23 3.07
CA ALA A 24 -3.22 13.30 1.62
C ALA A 24 -2.04 14.17 1.15
N THR A 25 -1.57 15.11 1.97
CA THR A 25 -0.43 15.99 1.68
C THR A 25 0.93 15.39 2.04
N GLN A 26 0.98 14.30 2.81
CA GLN A 26 2.23 13.69 3.28
C GLN A 26 2.78 12.61 2.35
N GLY A 27 2.08 12.31 1.26
CA GLY A 27 2.40 11.20 0.37
C GLY A 27 1.95 9.85 0.94
N CYS A 28 2.22 8.77 0.21
CA CYS A 28 1.85 7.41 0.59
C CYS A 28 3.10 6.53 0.66
N TRP A 29 3.11 5.54 1.56
CA TRP A 29 4.21 4.58 1.68
C TRP A 29 4.52 3.89 0.34
N CYS A 30 3.52 3.71 -0.53
CA CYS A 30 3.69 3.03 -1.80
C CYS A 30 4.61 3.76 -2.78
N PHE A 31 4.88 5.05 -2.56
CA PHE A 31 5.81 5.83 -3.38
C PHE A 31 7.28 5.54 -3.07
N ALA A 32 7.58 4.94 -1.93
CA ALA A 32 8.95 4.65 -1.48
C ALA A 32 9.39 3.21 -1.78
N VAL A 33 8.55 2.42 -2.46
CA VAL A 33 8.76 0.99 -2.66
C VAL A 33 8.42 0.58 -4.08
N SER A 34 8.92 -0.57 -4.50
CA SER A 34 8.52 -1.23 -5.74
C SER A 34 7.64 -2.43 -5.42
N ILE A 35 6.40 -2.39 -5.91
CA ILE A 35 5.44 -3.49 -5.79
C ILE A 35 5.55 -4.35 -7.03
N ASP A 36 5.80 -5.65 -6.86
CA ASP A 36 5.81 -6.61 -7.97
C ASP A 36 4.42 -6.66 -8.64
N PRO A 37 4.30 -6.35 -9.94
CA PRO A 37 3.03 -6.41 -10.68
C PRO A 37 2.32 -7.76 -10.55
N ALA A 38 3.06 -8.87 -10.41
CA ALA A 38 2.49 -10.20 -10.26
C ALA A 38 1.61 -10.32 -8.99
N ILE A 39 1.87 -9.53 -7.95
CA ILE A 39 1.04 -9.48 -6.74
C ILE A 39 -0.34 -8.88 -7.06
N ILE A 40 -0.38 -7.83 -7.88
CA ILE A 40 -1.62 -7.18 -8.30
C ILE A 40 -2.38 -8.09 -9.27
N GLU A 41 -1.65 -8.76 -10.17
CA GLU A 41 -2.21 -9.73 -11.12
C GLU A 41 -2.70 -11.02 -10.46
N ALA A 42 -2.28 -11.33 -9.24
CA ALA A 42 -2.82 -12.45 -8.47
C ALA A 42 -4.20 -12.15 -7.85
N LEU A 43 -4.62 -10.88 -7.80
CA LEU A 43 -5.93 -10.52 -7.26
C LEU A 43 -7.06 -10.95 -8.22
N PRO A 44 -8.25 -11.32 -7.69
CA PRO A 44 -9.48 -11.39 -8.48
C PRO A 44 -9.67 -10.10 -9.30
N ALA A 45 -10.11 -10.23 -10.55
CA ALA A 45 -10.19 -9.10 -11.49
C ALA A 45 -11.07 -7.97 -10.94
N GLU A 46 -12.13 -8.32 -10.21
CA GLU A 46 -13.10 -7.41 -9.61
C GLU A 46 -12.50 -6.58 -8.46
N LEU A 47 -11.38 -7.03 -7.90
CA LEU A 47 -10.67 -6.37 -6.80
C LEU A 47 -9.50 -5.49 -7.28
N ARG A 48 -9.09 -5.63 -8.54
CA ARG A 48 -8.03 -4.81 -9.14
C ARG A 48 -8.53 -3.39 -9.37
N ASN A 49 -7.66 -2.41 -9.18
CA ASN A 49 -7.94 -0.97 -9.37
C ASN A 49 -9.04 -0.37 -8.48
N GLN A 50 -9.53 -1.11 -7.46
CA GLN A 50 -10.59 -0.62 -6.57
C GLN A 50 -10.07 0.04 -5.29
N ALA A 51 -8.97 -0.47 -4.73
CA ALA A 51 -8.35 0.03 -3.51
C ALA A 51 -6.87 -0.36 -3.45
N CYS A 52 -6.07 0.37 -2.65
CA CYS A 52 -4.67 0.03 -2.42
C CYS A 52 -4.50 -1.28 -1.63
N LEU A 53 -3.44 -2.03 -1.91
CA LEU A 53 -2.97 -3.10 -1.03
C LEU A 53 -2.43 -2.52 0.28
N CYS A 54 -2.32 -3.33 1.34
CA CYS A 54 -1.51 -2.98 2.51
C CYS A 54 -0.04 -3.38 2.29
N PRO A 55 0.92 -2.82 3.05
CA PRO A 55 2.35 -3.19 2.95
C PRO A 55 2.63 -4.70 2.97
N GLN A 56 1.93 -5.42 3.84
CA GLN A 56 2.07 -6.87 3.99
C GLN A 56 1.62 -7.62 2.73
N CYS A 57 0.45 -7.28 2.19
CA CYS A 57 -0.06 -7.91 0.97
C CYS A 57 0.74 -7.50 -0.28
N ALA A 58 1.31 -6.28 -0.28
CA ALA A 58 2.25 -5.83 -1.30
C ALA A 58 3.66 -6.45 -1.15
N LYS A 59 3.94 -7.16 -0.06
CA LYS A 59 5.23 -7.80 0.25
C LYS A 59 6.42 -6.84 0.27
N VAL A 60 6.23 -5.64 0.83
CA VAL A 60 7.24 -4.56 0.85
C VAL A 60 7.75 -4.20 2.24
N ASP A 61 7.41 -4.93 3.29
CA ASP A 61 7.80 -4.59 4.67
C ASP A 61 9.31 -4.34 4.82
N GLU A 62 10.16 -5.17 4.20
CA GLU A 62 11.62 -4.98 4.23
C GLU A 62 12.06 -3.72 3.47
N GLN A 63 11.43 -3.40 2.34
CA GLN A 63 11.71 -2.16 1.61
C GLN A 63 11.31 -0.92 2.43
N LEU A 64 10.18 -0.98 3.13
CA LEU A 64 9.73 0.11 3.99
C LEU A 64 10.68 0.34 5.17
N LYS A 65 11.15 -0.72 5.83
CA LYS A 65 12.16 -0.62 6.89
C LYS A 65 13.46 0.00 6.37
N ALA A 66 13.89 -0.39 5.17
CA ALA A 66 15.07 0.19 4.53
C ALA A 66 14.86 1.69 4.21
N ALA A 67 13.69 2.08 3.70
CA ALA A 67 13.37 3.47 3.36
C ALA A 67 13.20 4.39 4.59
N GLN A 68 12.80 3.84 5.75
CA GLN A 68 12.56 4.59 6.98
C GLN A 68 13.82 4.74 7.85
N SER A 69 14.88 4.00 7.55
CA SER A 69 16.14 4.11 8.29
C SER A 69 16.85 5.40 7.90
N PRO A 70 17.00 6.39 8.80
CA PRO A 70 17.82 7.55 8.51
C PRO A 70 19.25 7.06 8.37
N ALA A 71 19.80 7.13 7.16
CA ALA A 71 21.23 6.94 6.97
C ALA A 71 21.93 8.02 7.80
N ILE A 72 22.41 7.65 8.99
CA ILE A 72 23.30 8.48 9.80
C ILE A 72 24.48 8.83 8.90
N ARG A 73 24.57 10.10 8.52
CA ARG A 73 25.67 10.68 7.77
C ARG A 73 26.30 11.77 8.62
#